data_AF-A0A7S0BRJ7-F1
#
_entry.id   AF-A0A7S0BRJ7-F1
#
_cell.length_a   1.000
_cell.length_b   1.000
_cell.length_c   1.000
_cell.angle_alpha   90.00
_cell.angle_beta   90.00
_cell.angle_gamma   90.00
#
_symmetry.space_group_name_H-M   'P 1'
#
loop_
_entity.id
_entity.type
_entity.pdbx_description
1 polymer ?
#
loop_
_entity_poly.entity_id
_entity_poly.type
_entity_poly.pdbx_seq_one_letter_code
_entity_poly.pdbx_strand_id
1 'polypeptide(L)'
;LASVLPSATVITVTVTASATSGKPLHPDQLTGVINIADGILVLDEAKKKTLMFVESRTSGMAPNLSALVGSRTAARLIGIAGSLMNLASIPGCNIQVLGAKKRRRQASDRFSNPNEGVIFESEIIQTTGTDLRMRACRVLCSKCVLAARVDASGGAPDGRFGKGYREDLVKKIEKWNEPPPAKTAKPLPVPDEKPGKKRGGRRHRKQKELYAITDVRKQQNRMAFGKAEETYGND
;
A
#
# COMPACT_ATOMS: atom_id res chain seq x y z
N LEU A 1 -18.67 27.46 -9.01
CA LEU A 1 -17.91 26.25 -9.41
C LEU A 1 -16.53 26.19 -8.75
N ALA A 2 -15.73 27.26 -8.81
CA ALA A 2 -14.39 27.29 -8.23
C ALA A 2 -14.32 27.09 -6.70
N SER A 3 -15.40 27.38 -5.96
CA SER A 3 -15.47 27.17 -4.51
C SER A 3 -15.68 25.71 -4.09
N VAL A 4 -16.13 24.83 -5.01
CA VAL A 4 -16.53 23.45 -4.69
C VAL A 4 -15.65 22.41 -5.40
N LEU A 5 -15.12 22.74 -6.58
CA LEU A 5 -14.38 21.81 -7.44
C LEU A 5 -12.95 22.29 -7.70
N PRO A 6 -11.96 21.37 -7.84
CA PRO A 6 -10.61 21.70 -8.29
C PRO A 6 -10.59 22.40 -9.67
N SER A 7 -9.61 23.26 -9.90
CA SER A 7 -9.49 24.03 -11.16
C SER A 7 -9.52 23.15 -12.42
N ALA A 8 -8.83 22.01 -12.39
CA ALA A 8 -8.81 21.07 -13.52
C ALA A 8 -10.20 20.52 -13.87
N THR A 9 -11.04 20.20 -12.88
CA THR A 9 -12.40 19.70 -13.14
C THR A 9 -13.37 20.81 -13.54
N VAL A 10 -13.12 22.06 -13.11
CA VAL A 10 -13.89 23.21 -13.60
C VAL A 10 -13.67 23.39 -15.10
N ILE A 11 -12.43 23.33 -15.57
CA ILE A 11 -12.10 23.44 -17.00
C ILE A 11 -12.81 22.33 -17.80
N THR A 12 -12.71 21.08 -17.36
CA THR A 12 -13.36 19.98 -18.08
C THR A 12 -14.88 20.14 -18.13
N VAL A 13 -15.51 20.49 -17.01
CA VAL A 13 -16.98 20.72 -16.97
C VAL A 13 -17.37 21.87 -17.89
N THR A 14 -16.65 23.00 -17.87
CA THR A 14 -16.96 24.16 -18.75
C THR A 14 -16.84 23.82 -20.24
N VAL A 15 -15.74 23.17 -20.66
CA VAL A 15 -15.54 22.76 -22.06
C VAL A 15 -16.61 21.77 -22.50
N THR A 16 -16.92 20.77 -21.66
CA THR A 16 -17.98 19.81 -21.98
C THR A 16 -19.37 20.45 -22.00
N ALA A 17 -19.63 21.44 -21.14
CA ALA A 17 -20.89 22.18 -21.12
C ALA A 17 -21.08 23.03 -22.38
N SER A 18 -20.01 23.59 -22.95
CA SER A 18 -20.08 24.35 -24.21
C SER A 18 -20.36 23.48 -25.45
N ALA A 19 -19.93 22.21 -25.44
CA ALA A 19 -20.08 21.29 -26.57
C ALA A 19 -21.13 20.18 -26.34
N THR A 20 -21.92 20.27 -25.26
CA THR A 20 -22.89 19.22 -24.92
C THR A 20 -24.08 19.22 -25.86
N SER A 21 -24.49 18.04 -26.33
CA SER A 21 -25.67 17.82 -27.17
C SER A 21 -26.96 17.56 -26.36
N GLY A 22 -26.97 17.92 -25.07
CA GLY A 22 -28.12 17.72 -24.18
C GLY A 22 -29.33 18.60 -24.51
N LYS A 23 -30.49 18.26 -23.92
CA LYS A 23 -31.74 19.05 -24.02
C LYS A 23 -32.01 19.80 -22.71
N PRO A 24 -32.58 21.03 -22.76
CA PRO A 24 -32.97 21.75 -21.56
C PRO A 24 -34.10 21.03 -20.83
N LEU A 25 -34.05 21.00 -19.49
CA LEU A 25 -35.12 20.45 -18.66
C LEU A 25 -36.30 21.42 -18.56
N HIS A 26 -37.51 20.87 -18.40
CA HIS A 26 -38.72 21.66 -18.10
C HIS A 26 -38.60 22.31 -16.71
N PRO A 27 -39.12 23.54 -16.49
CA PRO A 27 -39.01 24.24 -15.20
C PRO A 27 -39.50 23.40 -14.01
N ASP A 28 -40.62 22.68 -14.14
CA ASP A 28 -41.14 21.84 -13.06
C ASP A 28 -40.18 20.69 -12.69
N GLN A 29 -39.54 20.08 -13.69
CA GLN A 29 -38.54 19.03 -13.49
C GLN A 29 -37.29 19.58 -12.82
N LEU A 30 -36.86 20.78 -13.23
CA LEU A 30 -35.72 21.48 -12.63
C LEU A 30 -35.98 21.76 -11.14
N THR A 31 -37.15 22.27 -10.79
CA THR A 31 -37.52 22.50 -9.38
C THR A 31 -37.56 21.20 -8.58
N GLY A 32 -38.05 20.10 -9.17
CA GLY A 32 -38.03 18.79 -8.53
C GLY A 32 -36.62 18.29 -8.24
N VAL A 33 -35.69 18.45 -9.19
CA VAL A 33 -34.28 18.05 -9.02
C VAL A 33 -33.58 18.89 -7.94
N ILE A 34 -33.82 20.20 -7.90
CA ILE A 34 -33.25 21.10 -6.90
C ILE A 34 -33.74 20.72 -5.50
N ASN A 35 -35.04 20.49 -5.32
CA ASN A 35 -35.60 20.07 -4.03
C ASN A 35 -35.00 18.76 -3.52
N ILE A 36 -34.76 17.79 -4.41
CA ILE A 36 -34.08 16.53 -4.06
C ILE A 36 -32.63 16.80 -3.66
N ALA A 37 -31.93 17.67 -4.37
CA ALA A 37 -30.55 18.03 -4.05
C ALA A 37 -30.45 18.68 -2.65
N ASP A 38 -31.36 19.59 -2.32
CA ASP A 38 -31.44 20.21 -0.99
C ASP A 38 -31.75 19.18 0.10
N GLY A 39 -32.67 18.25 -0.17
CA GLY A 39 -32.94 17.12 0.74
C GLY A 39 -31.70 16.25 1.00
N ILE A 40 -30.87 16.01 -0.01
CA ILE A 40 -29.60 15.28 0.13
C ILE A 40 -28.60 16.06 1.01
N LEU A 41 -28.52 17.38 0.86
CA LEU A 41 -27.64 18.21 1.68
C LEU A 41 -28.03 18.15 3.16
N VAL A 42 -29.33 18.25 3.45
CA VAL A 42 -29.85 18.11 4.82
C VAL A 42 -29.53 16.73 5.41
N LEU A 43 -29.67 15.67 4.62
CA LEU A 43 -29.31 14.31 5.05
C LEU A 43 -27.80 14.16 5.31
N ASP A 44 -26.94 14.78 4.50
CA ASP A 44 -25.49 14.77 4.72
C ASP A 44 -25.09 15.51 6.01
N GLU A 45 -25.74 16.64 6.30
CA GLU A 45 -25.56 17.36 7.56
C GLU A 45 -26.03 16.54 8.77
N ALA A 46 -27.20 15.90 8.69
CA ALA A 46 -27.70 15.01 9.73
C ALA A 46 -26.72 13.84 9.97
N LYS A 47 -26.21 13.23 8.90
CA LYS A 47 -25.18 12.18 8.98
C LYS A 47 -23.91 12.66 9.67
N LYS A 48 -23.42 13.86 9.35
CA LYS A 48 -22.25 14.46 10.01
C LYS A 48 -22.49 14.65 11.51
N LYS A 49 -23.66 15.17 11.91
CA LYS A 49 -24.03 15.33 13.32
C LYS A 49 -24.05 13.99 14.06
N THR A 50 -24.64 12.96 13.46
CA THR A 50 -24.65 11.60 14.04
C THR A 50 -23.24 11.03 14.17
N LEU A 51 -22.38 11.22 13.17
CA LEU A 51 -20.98 10.78 13.25
C LEU A 51 -20.22 11.50 14.37
N MET A 52 -20.35 12.82 14.51
CA MET A 52 -19.74 13.58 15.61
C MET A 52 -20.23 13.10 16.98
N PHE A 53 -21.52 12.77 17.10
CA PHE A 53 -22.07 12.20 18.32
C PHE A 53 -21.44 10.83 18.63
N VAL A 54 -21.37 9.93 17.64
CA VAL A 54 -20.73 8.62 17.81
C VAL A 54 -19.25 8.80 18.17
N GLU A 55 -18.52 9.69 17.51
CA GLU A 55 -17.12 9.99 17.79
C GLU A 55 -16.89 10.37 19.26
N SER A 56 -17.75 11.21 19.83
CA SER A 56 -17.65 11.61 21.25
C SER A 56 -17.89 10.45 22.23
N ARG A 57 -18.66 9.43 21.82
CA ARG A 57 -18.96 8.24 22.63
C ARG A 57 -18.06 7.04 22.33
N THR A 58 -17.35 7.04 21.21
CA THR A 58 -16.54 5.89 20.77
C THR A 58 -15.36 5.63 21.70
N SER A 59 -14.83 6.67 22.36
CA SER A 59 -13.79 6.49 23.39
C SER A 59 -14.26 5.65 24.58
N GLY A 60 -15.55 5.75 24.95
CA GLY A 60 -16.15 4.95 26.01
C GLY A 60 -16.61 3.56 25.53
N MET A 61 -17.13 3.47 24.30
CA MET A 61 -17.65 2.20 23.75
C MET A 61 -16.56 1.27 23.21
N ALA A 62 -15.51 1.83 22.61
CA ALA A 62 -14.42 1.10 21.98
C ALA A 62 -13.07 1.77 22.30
N PRO A 63 -12.61 1.68 23.56
CA PRO A 63 -11.41 2.36 24.03
C PRO A 63 -10.13 1.84 23.35
N ASN A 64 -10.02 0.53 23.08
CA ASN A 64 -8.82 -0.03 22.45
C ASN A 64 -8.74 0.33 20.97
N LEU A 65 -9.86 0.26 20.24
CA LEU A 65 -9.92 0.63 18.83
C LEU A 65 -9.66 2.13 18.63
N SER A 66 -10.23 2.98 19.51
CA SER A 66 -10.00 4.43 19.52
C SER A 66 -8.54 4.78 19.79
N ALA A 67 -7.90 4.11 20.76
CA ALA A 67 -6.48 4.34 21.07
C ALA A 67 -5.55 3.92 19.92
N LEU A 68 -5.94 2.91 19.14
CA LEU A 68 -5.13 2.43 18.02
C LEU A 68 -5.22 3.37 16.80
N VAL A 69 -6.42 3.61 16.28
CA VAL A 69 -6.63 4.29 14.98
C VAL A 69 -7.03 5.76 15.14
N GLY A 70 -7.64 6.12 16.28
CA GLY A 70 -8.28 7.40 16.53
C GLY A 70 -9.81 7.29 16.53
N SER A 71 -10.47 8.11 17.35
CA SER A 71 -11.93 8.06 17.55
C SER A 71 -12.74 8.31 16.27
N ARG A 72 -12.28 9.23 15.41
CA ARG A 72 -12.92 9.54 14.11
C ARG A 72 -12.97 8.35 13.17
N THR A 73 -11.82 7.74 12.94
CA THR A 73 -11.70 6.54 12.11
C THR A 73 -12.41 5.34 12.73
N ALA A 74 -12.32 5.16 14.05
CA ALA A 74 -13.01 4.08 14.77
C ALA A 74 -14.54 4.20 14.63
N ALA A 75 -15.10 5.39 14.86
CA ALA A 75 -16.52 5.68 14.70
C ALA A 75 -17.01 5.38 13.27
N ARG A 76 -16.25 5.78 12.26
CA ARG A 76 -16.58 5.51 10.85
C ARG A 76 -16.51 4.01 10.52
N LEU A 77 -15.54 3.28 11.06
CA LEU A 77 -15.46 1.82 10.88
C LEU A 77 -16.64 1.10 11.51
N ILE A 78 -17.00 1.46 12.74
CA ILE A 78 -18.18 0.91 13.43
C ILE A 78 -19.46 1.27 12.65
N GLY A 79 -19.59 2.52 12.20
CA GLY A 79 -20.75 2.97 11.42
C GLY A 79 -20.93 2.24 10.09
N ILE A 80 -19.83 1.89 9.40
CA ILE A 80 -19.89 1.12 8.15
C ILE A 80 -20.16 -0.37 8.42
N ALA A 81 -19.61 -0.92 9.51
CA ALA A 81 -19.88 -2.31 9.91
C ALA A 81 -21.28 -2.49 10.52
N GLY A 82 -21.92 -1.40 10.95
CA GLY A 82 -23.24 -1.36 11.59
C GLY A 82 -23.20 -1.56 13.10
N SER A 83 -22.26 -2.36 13.62
CA SER A 83 -22.07 -2.56 15.06
C SER A 83 -20.63 -2.96 15.41
N LEU A 84 -20.28 -2.84 16.69
CA LEU A 84 -18.98 -3.29 17.18
C LEU A 84 -18.81 -4.81 17.07
N MET A 85 -19.86 -5.60 17.35
CA MET A 85 -19.84 -7.05 17.14
C MET A 85 -19.64 -7.44 15.68
N ASN A 86 -20.31 -6.74 14.76
CA ASN A 86 -20.13 -6.99 13.33
C ASN A 86 -18.69 -6.67 12.91
N LEU A 87 -18.14 -5.55 13.39
CA LEU A 87 -16.75 -5.18 13.11
C LEU A 87 -15.76 -6.23 13.64
N ALA A 88 -16.03 -6.82 14.81
CA ALA A 88 -15.21 -7.88 15.40
C ALA A 88 -15.24 -9.20 14.60
N SER A 89 -16.35 -9.46 13.88
CA SER A 89 -16.51 -10.63 13.00
C SER A 89 -15.76 -10.48 11.68
N ILE A 90 -15.62 -9.26 11.17
CA ILE A 90 -14.96 -8.98 9.89
C ILE A 90 -13.45 -9.33 9.96
N PRO A 91 -12.90 -10.08 8.98
CA PRO A 91 -11.47 -10.39 8.94
C PRO A 91 -10.64 -9.16 8.52
N GLY A 92 -9.37 -9.12 8.93
CA GLY A 92 -8.52 -7.94 8.75
C GLY A 92 -8.32 -7.50 7.30
N CYS A 93 -8.29 -8.45 6.36
CA CYS A 93 -8.22 -8.15 4.93
C CYS A 93 -9.44 -7.36 4.42
N ASN A 94 -10.63 -7.61 4.97
CA ASN A 94 -11.85 -6.92 4.58
C ASN A 94 -11.92 -5.53 5.22
N ILE A 95 -11.34 -5.34 6.41
CA ILE A 95 -11.28 -4.01 7.04
C ILE A 95 -10.43 -3.04 6.19
N GLN A 96 -9.39 -3.54 5.50
CA GLN A 96 -8.53 -2.72 4.63
C GLN A 96 -9.31 -1.94 3.57
N VAL A 97 -10.33 -2.57 2.99
CA VAL A 97 -11.16 -2.00 1.90
C VAL A 97 -12.49 -1.45 2.40
N LEU A 98 -12.71 -1.46 3.72
CA LEU A 98 -13.98 -1.03 4.31
C LEU A 98 -14.20 0.47 4.07
N GLY A 99 -15.33 0.80 3.44
CA GLY A 99 -15.67 2.18 3.07
C GLY A 99 -14.86 2.74 1.89
N ALA A 100 -14.12 1.90 1.16
CA ALA A 100 -13.50 2.30 -0.10
C ALA A 100 -14.60 2.71 -1.09
N LYS A 101 -14.58 3.96 -1.55
CA LYS A 101 -15.49 4.44 -2.60
C LYS A 101 -14.95 3.97 -3.94
N LYS A 102 -15.81 3.42 -4.80
CA LYS A 102 -15.44 3.06 -6.19
C LYS A 102 -15.12 4.34 -6.96
N ARG A 103 -13.84 4.72 -7.02
CA ARG A 103 -13.37 5.89 -7.79
C ARG A 103 -13.19 5.49 -9.25
N ARG A 104 -13.78 6.25 -10.17
CA ARG A 104 -13.49 6.15 -11.60
C ARG A 104 -12.10 6.74 -11.80
N ARG A 105 -11.09 5.87 -11.96
CA ARG A 105 -9.71 6.28 -12.23
C ARG A 105 -9.71 7.24 -13.42
N GLN A 106 -9.31 8.49 -13.19
CA GLN A 106 -8.99 9.38 -14.29
C GLN A 106 -7.63 8.97 -14.86
N ALA A 107 -7.35 9.32 -16.12
CA ALA A 107 -6.12 8.91 -16.80
C ALA A 107 -4.84 9.40 -16.09
N SER A 108 -4.94 10.45 -15.28
CA SER A 108 -3.87 11.02 -14.44
C SER A 108 -3.71 10.33 -13.08
N ASP A 109 -4.63 9.47 -12.67
CA ASP A 109 -4.72 8.95 -11.31
C ASP A 109 -3.90 7.65 -11.13
N ARG A 110 -2.65 7.66 -11.60
CA ARG A 110 -1.70 6.53 -11.45
C ARG A 110 -1.29 6.27 -10.00
N PHE A 111 -1.60 7.20 -9.10
CA PHE A 111 -1.17 7.18 -7.69
C PHE A 111 -2.29 6.80 -6.71
N SER A 112 -3.55 6.68 -7.14
CA SER A 112 -4.64 6.24 -6.25
C SER A 112 -4.63 4.72 -6.09
N ASN A 113 -4.41 4.25 -4.86
CA ASN A 113 -4.45 2.82 -4.57
C ASN A 113 -5.92 2.35 -4.54
N PRO A 114 -6.27 1.26 -5.24
CA PRO A 114 -7.64 0.74 -5.30
C PRO A 114 -8.15 0.24 -3.94
N ASN A 115 -7.25 0.00 -3.00
CA ASN A 115 -7.54 -0.65 -1.72
C ASN A 115 -7.54 0.35 -0.56
N GLU A 116 -7.87 1.62 -0.82
CA GLU A 116 -7.95 2.68 0.19
C GLU A 116 -9.33 2.71 0.86
N GLY A 117 -9.47 1.98 1.96
CA GLY A 117 -10.61 2.11 2.88
C GLY A 117 -10.46 3.27 3.87
N VAL A 118 -11.43 3.41 4.78
CA VAL A 118 -11.44 4.46 5.82
C VAL A 118 -10.20 4.39 6.71
N ILE A 119 -9.60 3.22 6.88
CA ILE A 119 -8.37 3.04 7.66
C ILE A 119 -7.22 3.91 7.13
N PHE A 120 -7.15 4.20 5.82
CA PHE A 120 -6.10 5.05 5.27
C PHE A 120 -6.12 6.48 5.80
N GLU A 121 -7.25 6.97 6.29
CA GLU A 121 -7.35 8.29 6.92
C GLU A 121 -6.70 8.33 8.31
N SER A 122 -6.27 7.19 8.86
CA SER A 122 -5.57 7.13 10.15
C SER A 122 -4.24 7.86 10.11
N GLU A 123 -3.93 8.55 11.20
CA GLU A 123 -2.71 9.33 11.37
C GLU A 123 -1.44 8.49 11.14
N ILE A 124 -1.43 7.24 11.62
CA ILE A 124 -0.27 6.35 11.51
C ILE A 124 0.06 6.03 10.05
N ILE A 125 -0.97 5.83 9.20
CA ILE A 125 -0.73 5.55 7.78
C ILE A 125 -0.33 6.83 7.05
N GLN A 126 -0.95 7.97 7.37
CA GLN A 126 -0.64 9.25 6.73
C GLN A 126 0.78 9.73 7.02
N THR A 127 1.31 9.43 8.20
CA THR A 127 2.71 9.74 8.59
C THR A 127 3.73 8.76 7.97
N THR A 128 3.29 7.58 7.52
CA THR A 128 4.17 6.58 6.90
C THR A 128 4.51 6.95 5.45
N GLY A 129 5.77 6.73 5.03
CA GLY A 129 6.21 6.90 3.64
C GLY A 129 5.40 6.05 2.64
N THR A 130 5.19 6.57 1.42
CA THR A 130 4.32 5.97 0.38
C THR A 130 4.54 4.48 0.16
N ASP A 131 5.79 4.06 0.19
CA ASP A 131 6.20 2.69 -0.17
C ASP A 131 5.82 1.69 0.92
N LEU A 132 5.83 2.14 2.18
CA LEU A 132 5.51 1.32 3.35
C LEU A 132 4.03 1.42 3.77
N ARG A 133 3.27 2.41 3.26
CA ARG A 133 1.86 2.62 3.64
C ARG A 133 1.00 1.38 3.49
N MET A 134 1.10 0.67 2.36
CA MET A 134 0.31 -0.54 2.13
C MET A 134 0.66 -1.67 3.11
N ARG A 135 1.94 -1.79 3.45
CA ARG A 135 2.43 -2.78 4.41
C ARG A 135 1.98 -2.45 5.83
N ALA A 136 2.11 -1.18 6.23
CA ALA A 136 1.63 -0.67 7.51
C ALA A 136 0.11 -0.84 7.65
N CYS A 137 -0.64 -0.51 6.58
CA CYS A 137 -2.09 -0.64 6.54
C CYS A 137 -2.55 -2.08 6.81
N ARG A 138 -1.93 -3.08 6.18
CA ARG A 138 -2.27 -4.49 6.42
C ARG A 138 -2.08 -4.89 7.88
N VAL A 139 -0.96 -4.49 8.49
CA VAL A 139 -0.67 -4.78 9.90
C VAL A 139 -1.64 -4.04 10.82
N LEU A 140 -1.95 -2.77 10.51
CA LEU A 140 -2.92 -1.98 11.26
C LEU A 140 -4.29 -2.63 11.22
N CYS A 141 -4.78 -3.04 10.05
CA CYS A 141 -6.06 -3.74 9.90
C CYS A 141 -6.13 -5.00 10.77
N SER A 142 -5.08 -5.83 10.77
CA SER A 142 -5.02 -7.01 11.64
C SER A 142 -5.09 -6.65 13.13
N LYS A 143 -4.40 -5.58 13.55
CA LYS A 143 -4.44 -5.10 14.94
C LYS A 143 -5.79 -4.47 15.29
N CYS A 144 -6.45 -3.81 14.34
CA CYS A 144 -7.81 -3.27 14.50
C CYS A 144 -8.83 -4.37 14.78
N VAL A 145 -8.77 -5.51 14.07
CA VAL A 145 -9.64 -6.67 14.35
C VAL A 145 -9.46 -7.15 15.79
N LEU A 146 -8.21 -7.28 16.24
CA LEU A 146 -7.92 -7.73 17.60
C LEU A 146 -8.44 -6.73 18.64
N ALA A 147 -8.19 -5.44 18.44
CA ALA A 147 -8.72 -4.38 19.30
C ALA A 147 -10.26 -4.37 19.33
N ALA A 148 -10.91 -4.48 18.17
CA ALA A 148 -12.37 -4.52 18.06
C ALA A 148 -12.97 -5.74 18.77
N ARG A 149 -12.31 -6.91 18.72
CA ARG A 149 -12.75 -8.12 19.44
C ARG A 149 -12.62 -7.97 20.96
N VAL A 150 -11.54 -7.36 21.44
CA VAL A 150 -11.35 -7.07 22.87
C VAL A 150 -12.39 -6.06 23.37
N ASP A 151 -12.67 -5.03 22.58
CA ASP A 151 -13.72 -4.06 22.91
C ASP A 151 -15.11 -4.70 22.89
N ALA A 152 -15.41 -5.56 21.90
CA ALA A 152 -16.69 -6.25 21.79
C ALA A 152 -16.94 -7.25 22.94
N SER A 153 -15.89 -7.85 23.49
CA SER A 153 -15.99 -8.76 24.65
C SER A 153 -15.98 -8.03 25.99
N GLY A 154 -15.73 -6.71 26.03
CA GLY A 154 -15.64 -5.93 27.26
C GLY A 154 -14.41 -6.26 28.12
N GLY A 155 -13.39 -6.92 27.56
CA GLY A 155 -12.28 -7.48 28.34
C GLY A 155 -11.27 -6.46 28.87
N ALA A 156 -11.27 -5.22 28.38
CA ALA A 156 -10.30 -4.20 28.79
C ALA A 156 -10.79 -2.76 28.55
N PRO A 157 -11.44 -2.13 29.54
CA PRO A 157 -11.97 -0.77 29.42
C PRO A 157 -10.86 0.32 29.40
N ASP A 158 -9.67 0.02 29.90
CA ASP A 158 -8.58 1.01 30.05
C ASP A 158 -7.88 1.41 28.73
N GLY A 159 -8.20 0.75 27.61
CA GLY A 159 -7.56 1.02 26.32
C GLY A 159 -6.08 0.56 26.24
N ARG A 160 -5.59 -0.19 27.24
CA ARG A 160 -4.19 -0.64 27.34
C ARG A 160 -3.74 -1.46 26.13
N PHE A 161 -4.59 -2.36 25.64
CA PHE A 161 -4.25 -3.18 24.47
C PHE A 161 -4.15 -2.34 23.21
N GLY A 162 -5.04 -1.36 23.04
CA GLY A 162 -5.00 -0.41 21.92
C GLY A 162 -3.69 0.40 21.89
N LYS A 163 -3.27 0.93 23.03
CA LYS A 163 -2.00 1.67 23.18
C LYS A 163 -0.79 0.77 22.87
N GLY A 164 -0.75 -0.44 23.45
CA GLY A 164 0.33 -1.40 23.19
C GLY A 164 0.43 -1.80 21.71
N TYR A 165 -0.71 -2.03 21.04
CA TYR A 165 -0.71 -2.32 19.61
C TYR A 165 -0.25 -1.14 18.76
N ARG A 166 -0.55 0.09 19.17
CA ARG A 166 -0.05 1.29 18.50
C ARG A 166 1.46 1.40 18.63
N GLU A 167 2.01 1.22 19.84
CA GLU A 167 3.46 1.22 20.08
C GLU A 167 4.19 0.14 19.28
N ASP A 168 3.67 -1.10 19.29
CA ASP A 168 4.22 -2.21 18.49
C ASP A 168 4.26 -1.88 16.99
N LEU A 169 3.23 -1.20 16.50
CA LEU A 169 3.09 -0.87 15.10
C LEU A 169 4.04 0.26 14.69
N VAL A 170 4.19 1.28 15.54
CA VAL A 170 5.18 2.36 15.35
C VAL A 170 6.59 1.79 15.33
N LYS A 171 6.96 0.96 16.31
CA LYS A 171 8.28 0.27 16.35
C LYS A 171 8.55 -0.56 15.10
N LYS A 172 7.52 -1.23 14.55
CA LYS A 172 7.65 -2.00 13.30
C LYS A 172 7.87 -1.11 12.09
N ILE A 173 7.20 0.04 12.02
CA ILE A 173 7.37 0.99 10.92
C ILE A 173 8.77 1.60 10.99
N GLU A 174 9.23 2.01 12.17
CA GLU A 174 10.59 2.50 12.39
C GLU A 174 11.63 1.48 11.95
N LYS A 175 11.49 0.21 12.38
CA LYS A 175 12.36 -0.88 11.93
C LYS A 175 12.35 -1.11 10.41
N TRP A 176 11.25 -0.81 9.72
CA TRP A 176 11.22 -0.92 8.26
C TRP A 176 11.87 0.26 7.54
N ASN A 177 11.99 1.41 8.22
CA ASN A 177 12.73 2.56 7.71
C ASN A 177 14.24 2.39 7.87
N GLU A 178 14.69 1.56 8.81
CA GLU A 178 16.11 1.26 8.98
C GLU A 178 16.67 0.57 7.72
N PRO A 179 17.81 1.05 7.18
CA PRO A 179 18.46 0.39 6.06
C PRO A 179 18.89 -1.02 6.47
N PRO A 180 18.84 -2.01 5.55
CA PRO A 180 19.32 -3.35 5.87
C PRO A 180 20.79 -3.28 6.31
N PRO A 181 21.19 -4.07 7.32
CA PRO A 181 22.58 -4.07 7.77
C PRO A 181 23.49 -4.42 6.59
N ALA A 182 24.62 -3.71 6.49
CA ALA A 182 25.59 -3.94 5.44
C ALA A 182 25.99 -5.42 5.43
N LYS A 183 25.96 -6.06 4.25
CA LYS A 183 26.42 -7.44 4.10
C LYS A 183 27.90 -7.45 4.46
N THR A 184 28.25 -8.05 5.60
CA THR A 184 29.64 -8.32 5.93
C THR A 184 30.24 -9.23 4.87
N ALA A 185 31.46 -8.94 4.42
CA ALA A 185 32.17 -9.82 3.51
C ALA A 185 32.27 -11.20 4.17
N LYS A 186 31.54 -12.18 3.62
CA LYS A 186 31.75 -13.57 4.02
C LYS A 186 33.18 -13.92 3.62
N PRO A 187 34.02 -14.42 4.54
CA PRO A 187 35.36 -14.83 4.16
C PRO A 187 35.25 -15.82 3.01
N LEU A 188 36.15 -15.68 2.03
CA LEU A 188 36.23 -16.65 0.95
C LEU A 188 36.40 -18.05 1.58
N PRO A 189 35.78 -19.09 0.98
CA PRO A 189 36.09 -20.45 1.36
C PRO A 189 37.61 -20.64 1.33
N VAL A 190 38.16 -21.29 2.36
CA VAL A 190 39.58 -21.66 2.38
C VAL A 190 39.88 -22.41 1.09
N PRO A 191 40.92 -22.04 0.31
CA PRO A 191 41.29 -22.78 -0.88
C PRO A 191 41.45 -24.27 -0.57
N ASP A 192 40.69 -25.12 -1.23
CA ASP A 192 40.83 -26.57 -1.09
C ASP A 192 42.16 -26.99 -1.74
N GLU A 193 43.18 -27.26 -0.92
CA GLU A 193 44.47 -27.82 -1.38
C GLU A 193 44.34 -29.29 -1.84
N LYS A 194 43.17 -29.90 -1.62
CA LYS A 194 42.93 -31.31 -1.97
C LYS A 194 42.85 -31.48 -3.48
N PRO A 195 43.53 -32.48 -4.06
CA PRO A 195 43.43 -32.76 -5.49
C PRO A 195 41.97 -33.08 -5.85
N GLY A 196 41.44 -32.34 -6.84
CA GLY A 196 40.07 -32.51 -7.29
C GLY A 196 39.77 -33.93 -7.78
N LYS A 197 38.54 -34.42 -7.56
CA LYS A 197 38.12 -35.74 -8.03
C LYS A 197 38.19 -35.82 -9.55
N LYS A 198 39.03 -36.73 -10.08
CA LYS A 198 39.24 -36.92 -11.53
C LYS A 198 38.05 -37.59 -12.26
N ARG A 199 37.09 -38.15 -11.52
CA ARG A 199 35.90 -38.83 -12.07
C ARG A 199 34.73 -37.86 -12.24
N GLY A 200 34.83 -36.96 -13.22
CA GLY A 200 33.71 -36.13 -13.65
C GLY A 200 32.87 -36.89 -14.66
N GLY A 201 31.64 -37.30 -14.30
CA GLY A 201 30.72 -37.94 -15.24
C GLY A 201 30.34 -37.05 -16.44
N ARG A 202 29.43 -37.51 -17.29
CA ARG A 202 29.02 -36.84 -18.55
C ARG A 202 28.69 -35.34 -18.40
N ARG A 203 28.06 -34.94 -17.27
CA ARG A 203 27.73 -33.53 -16.97
C ARG A 203 28.96 -32.64 -16.76
N HIS A 204 29.95 -33.13 -16.02
CA HIS A 204 31.19 -32.38 -15.79
C HIS A 204 32.02 -32.23 -17.06
N ARG A 205 31.99 -33.23 -17.94
CA ARG A 205 32.65 -33.15 -19.26
C ARG A 205 32.02 -32.07 -20.14
N LYS A 206 30.69 -32.06 -20.26
CA LYS A 206 29.95 -31.02 -20.99
C LYS A 206 30.20 -29.60 -20.43
N GLN A 207 30.26 -29.44 -19.10
CA GLN A 207 30.59 -28.15 -18.51
C GLN A 207 32.02 -27.71 -18.85
N LYS A 208 33.00 -28.62 -18.82
CA LYS A 208 34.37 -28.32 -19.23
C LYS A 208 34.45 -27.95 -20.71
N GLU A 209 33.69 -28.62 -21.58
CA GLU A 209 33.60 -28.29 -23.00
C GLU A 209 32.98 -26.90 -23.22
N LEU A 210 31.93 -26.55 -22.46
CA LEU A 210 31.25 -25.25 -22.57
C LEU A 210 32.14 -24.06 -22.18
N TYR A 211 32.99 -24.24 -21.17
CA TYR A 211 33.93 -23.20 -20.72
C TYR A 211 35.35 -23.39 -21.28
N ALA A 212 35.58 -24.39 -22.12
CA ALA A 212 36.88 -24.60 -22.75
C ALA A 212 37.14 -23.47 -23.75
N ILE A 213 38.39 -23.02 -23.79
CA ILE A 213 38.85 -22.12 -24.85
C ILE A 213 38.59 -22.82 -26.19
N THR A 214 37.90 -22.13 -27.09
CA THR A 214 37.60 -22.64 -28.43
C THR A 214 38.90 -22.96 -29.16
N ASP A 215 38.88 -23.97 -30.03
CA ASP A 215 40.11 -24.40 -30.72
C ASP A 215 40.70 -23.30 -31.61
N VAL A 216 39.84 -22.41 -32.15
CA VAL A 216 40.24 -21.19 -32.85
C VAL A 216 41.06 -20.27 -31.94
N ARG A 217 40.60 -20.03 -30.71
CA ARG A 217 41.31 -19.17 -29.74
C ARG A 217 42.58 -19.83 -29.21
N LYS A 218 42.61 -21.17 -29.13
CA LYS A 218 43.85 -21.92 -28.86
C LYS A 218 44.86 -21.78 -30.00
N GLN A 219 44.42 -21.75 -31.26
CA GLN A 219 45.29 -21.56 -32.43
C GLN A 219 45.79 -20.12 -32.53
N GLN A 220 44.94 -19.13 -32.26
CA GLN A 220 45.34 -17.71 -32.19
C GLN A 220 46.38 -17.46 -31.10
N ASN A 221 46.31 -18.18 -29.97
CA ASN A 221 47.31 -18.10 -28.91
C ASN A 221 48.59 -18.94 -29.18
N ARG A 222 48.74 -19.56 -30.38
CA ARG A 222 49.99 -20.23 -30.76
C ARG A 222 50.93 -19.23 -31.41
N MET A 223 51.99 -18.89 -30.69
CA MET A 223 53.10 -18.09 -31.19
C MET A 223 54.05 -19.00 -31.99
N ALA A 224 54.51 -18.55 -33.17
CA ALA A 224 55.53 -19.28 -33.92
C ALA A 224 56.92 -18.94 -33.39
N PHE A 225 57.63 -19.94 -32.83
CA PHE A 225 58.98 -19.74 -32.31
C PHE A 225 59.94 -19.27 -33.42
N GLY A 226 60.68 -18.20 -33.16
CA GLY A 226 61.65 -17.63 -34.11
C GLY A 226 61.06 -16.76 -35.23
N LYS A 227 59.74 -16.48 -35.22
CA LYS A 227 59.13 -15.48 -36.10
C LYS A 227 58.64 -14.30 -35.25
N ALA A 228 59.05 -13.09 -35.61
CA ALA A 228 58.52 -11.88 -35.00
C ALA A 228 57.04 -11.74 -35.39
N GLU A 229 56.19 -11.39 -34.43
CA GLU A 229 54.77 -11.18 -34.69
C GLU A 229 54.51 -9.78 -35.24
N GLU A 230 53.58 -9.68 -36.18
CA GLU A 230 53.06 -8.38 -36.61
C GLU A 230 52.19 -7.82 -35.48
N THR A 231 52.74 -6.83 -34.76
CA THR A 231 51.98 -6.08 -33.75
C THR A 231 50.99 -5.16 -34.47
N TYR A 232 49.73 -5.59 -34.58
CA TYR A 232 48.63 -4.66 -34.85
C TYR A 232 48.23 -4.01 -33.54
N GLY A 233 49.01 -3.00 -33.13
CA GLY A 233 48.57 -2.02 -32.16
C GLY A 233 47.72 -0.98 -32.88
N ASN A 234 46.57 -0.62 -32.32
CA ASN A 234 45.88 0.59 -32.74
C ASN A 234 46.74 1.77 -32.24
N ASP A 235 47.37 2.48 -33.17
CA ASP A 235 47.89 3.83 -32.91
C ASP A 235 46.76 4.78 -32.47
#